data_AF-A0A842U2I8-F1
#
_entry.id   AF-A0A842U2I8-F1
#
_cell.length_a   1.000
_cell.length_b   1.000
_cell.length_c   1.000
_cell.angle_alpha   90.00
_cell.angle_beta   90.00
_cell.angle_gamma   90.00
#
_symmetry.space_group_name_H-M   'P 1'
#
loop_
_entity.id
_entity.type
_entity.pdbx_description
1 polymer ?
#
loop_
_entity_poly.entity_id
_entity_poly.type
_entity_poly.pdbx_seq_one_letter_code
_entity_poly.pdbx_strand_id
1 'polypeptide(L)'
;MKSHKTKNYEIIDIKGKLTKDIIKKCSFSFNKNKRFFKKNCDFFKIYISHTEKDFKKRSKKFYQPWVKGVSLKGKIIVIRVPKLFRESYKKYKGTAKFEMLLTHEINHIYSNFLNLYKGAYWLTEGLAMYVAGQIPGKTYKGDTILNREKAKKLLFYKLRYKKLCPEMYIVHYYATKYLTKRFGKNKFLRFIDSHSKNMKKIDFEKKFKKIFEISYDSFIEDFIGTL
;
A
#
# COMPACT_ATOMS: atom_id res chain seq x y z
N MET A 1 -5.73 28.47 -1.96
CA MET A 1 -5.29 27.11 -2.37
C MET A 1 -3.96 27.26 -3.08
N LYS A 2 -2.99 26.35 -2.88
CA LYS A 2 -1.68 26.40 -3.55
C LYS A 2 -1.38 25.03 -4.16
N SER A 3 -0.83 25.00 -5.38
CA SER A 3 -0.48 23.74 -6.04
C SER A 3 0.95 23.73 -6.56
N HIS A 4 1.46 22.52 -6.80
CA HIS A 4 2.72 22.26 -7.48
C HIS A 4 2.50 21.12 -8.46
N LYS A 5 2.75 21.37 -9.74
CA LYS A 5 2.50 20.41 -10.83
C LYS A 5 3.81 19.96 -11.46
N THR A 6 3.89 18.68 -11.73
CA THR A 6 4.93 18.05 -12.55
C THR A 6 4.27 17.36 -13.75
N LYS A 7 5.08 16.74 -14.62
CA LYS A 7 4.55 15.90 -15.70
C LYS A 7 3.76 14.68 -15.23
N ASN A 8 4.01 14.19 -14.01
CA ASN A 8 3.45 12.92 -13.51
C ASN A 8 2.40 13.11 -12.41
N TYR A 9 2.38 14.26 -11.73
CA TYR A 9 1.41 14.49 -10.65
C TYR A 9 1.24 15.97 -10.34
N GLU A 10 0.15 16.29 -9.64
CA GLU A 10 -0.11 17.60 -9.06
C GLU A 10 -0.39 17.48 -7.56
N ILE A 11 0.31 18.28 -6.75
CA ILE A 11 0.07 18.42 -5.31
C ILE A 11 -0.83 19.63 -5.11
N ILE A 12 -1.90 19.48 -4.35
CA ILE A 12 -2.88 20.53 -4.07
C ILE A 12 -3.03 20.67 -2.56
N ASP A 13 -2.52 21.77 -2.00
CA ASP A 13 -2.73 22.13 -0.60
C ASP A 13 -3.97 23.01 -0.45
N ILE A 14 -4.96 22.47 0.24
CA ILE A 14 -6.28 23.07 0.35
C ILE A 14 -6.30 24.32 1.24
N LYS A 15 -5.32 24.45 2.13
CA LYS A 15 -5.15 25.63 3.00
C LYS A 15 -4.07 26.58 2.47
N GLY A 16 -3.50 26.31 1.30
CA GLY A 16 -2.43 27.12 0.71
C GLY A 16 -1.08 26.98 1.40
N LYS A 17 -0.90 25.98 2.28
CA LYS A 17 0.30 25.81 3.11
C LYS A 17 1.35 24.87 2.49
N LEU A 18 1.42 24.85 1.15
CA LEU A 18 2.36 23.99 0.44
C LEU A 18 3.80 24.48 0.63
N THR A 19 4.64 23.66 1.27
CA THR A 19 6.05 23.93 1.56
C THR A 19 6.99 23.18 0.60
N LYS A 20 8.24 23.64 0.49
CA LYS A 20 9.31 22.93 -0.26
C LYS A 20 9.55 21.52 0.29
N ASP A 21 9.44 21.33 1.62
CA ASP A 21 9.57 20.01 2.25
C ASP A 21 8.48 19.04 1.80
N ILE A 22 7.21 19.44 1.79
CA ILE A 22 6.10 18.59 1.31
C ILE A 22 6.33 18.19 -0.15
N ILE A 23 6.76 19.13 -1.00
CA ILE A 23 7.08 18.86 -2.41
C ILE A 23 8.21 17.83 -2.53
N LYS A 24 9.30 18.01 -1.75
CA LYS A 24 10.44 17.09 -1.72
C LYS A 24 10.01 15.68 -1.30
N LYS A 25 9.18 15.56 -0.26
CA LYS A 25 8.65 14.28 0.23
C LYS A 25 7.75 13.59 -0.79
N CYS A 26 6.88 14.33 -1.48
CA CYS A 26 6.06 13.78 -2.58
C CYS A 26 6.93 13.28 -3.74
N SER A 27 7.95 14.05 -4.14
CA SER A 27 8.91 13.67 -5.19
C SER A 27 9.68 12.41 -4.81
N PHE A 28 10.17 12.33 -3.56
CA PHE A 28 10.83 11.14 -3.02
C PHE A 28 9.93 9.90 -3.11
N SER A 29 8.69 9.98 -2.61
CA SER A 29 7.75 8.86 -2.61
C SER A 29 7.34 8.41 -4.02
N PHE A 30 7.20 9.35 -4.97
CA PHE A 30 6.99 9.03 -6.37
C PHE A 30 8.19 8.28 -6.98
N ASN A 31 9.40 8.82 -6.81
CA ASN A 31 10.62 8.24 -7.37
C ASN A 31 10.94 6.86 -6.76
N LYS A 32 10.63 6.67 -5.48
CA LYS A 32 10.76 5.36 -4.81
C LYS A 32 9.88 4.30 -5.47
N ASN A 33 8.61 4.61 -5.72
CA ASN A 33 7.71 3.69 -6.44
C ASN A 33 8.16 3.48 -7.88
N LYS A 34 8.49 4.54 -8.62
CA LYS A 34 9.03 4.46 -9.99
C LYS A 34 10.22 3.51 -10.09
N ARG A 35 11.20 3.63 -9.18
CA ARG A 35 12.37 2.75 -9.11
C ARG A 35 12.00 1.32 -8.74
N PHE A 36 11.00 1.12 -7.89
CA PHE A 36 10.53 -0.22 -7.53
C PHE A 36 9.94 -0.95 -8.75
N PHE A 37 8.99 -0.32 -9.43
CA PHE A 37 8.26 -0.88 -10.57
C PHE A 37 9.01 -0.79 -11.91
N LYS A 38 10.10 -0.02 -11.97
CA LYS A 38 10.87 0.26 -13.20
C LYS A 38 10.01 0.87 -14.33
N LYS A 39 8.92 1.57 -13.98
CA LYS A 39 7.94 2.16 -14.91
C LYS A 39 7.46 3.50 -14.35
N ASN A 40 6.95 4.39 -15.20
CA ASN A 40 6.13 5.52 -14.73
C ASN A 40 4.68 5.05 -14.50
N CYS A 41 3.91 5.85 -13.78
CA CYS A 41 2.46 5.71 -13.71
C CYS A 41 1.79 6.86 -14.47
N ASP A 42 0.49 6.72 -14.72
CA ASP A 42 -0.31 7.80 -15.25
C ASP A 42 -0.38 9.00 -14.29
N PHE A 43 -0.73 10.16 -14.85
CA PHE A 43 -0.91 11.39 -14.08
C PHE A 43 -1.93 11.22 -12.94
N PHE A 44 -1.61 11.72 -11.75
CA PHE A 44 -2.46 11.66 -10.56
C PHE A 44 -2.41 12.95 -9.73
N LYS A 45 -3.40 13.13 -8.84
CA LYS A 45 -3.49 14.29 -7.94
C LYS A 45 -3.29 13.88 -6.49
N ILE A 46 -2.61 14.72 -5.71
CA ILE A 46 -2.44 14.56 -4.27
C ILE A 46 -3.09 15.76 -3.57
N TYR A 47 -4.19 15.53 -2.85
CA TYR A 47 -4.79 16.54 -1.98
C TYR A 47 -4.22 16.43 -0.57
N ILE A 48 -3.68 17.55 -0.09
CA ILE A 48 -3.16 17.69 1.26
C ILE A 48 -4.24 18.33 2.14
N SER A 49 -4.75 17.58 3.11
CA SER A 49 -5.77 18.00 4.07
C SER A 49 -5.16 18.23 5.45
N HIS A 50 -5.42 19.40 6.04
CA HIS A 50 -4.84 19.81 7.33
C HIS A 50 -5.76 19.56 8.53
N THR A 51 -7.03 19.25 8.29
CA THR A 51 -8.01 18.94 9.33
C THR A 51 -8.72 17.63 9.05
N GLU A 52 -9.24 16.99 10.09
CA GLU A 52 -10.08 15.80 9.94
C GLU A 52 -11.33 16.09 9.13
N LYS A 53 -11.95 17.26 9.33
CA LYS A 53 -13.11 17.74 8.56
C LYS A 53 -12.79 17.79 7.06
N ASP A 54 -11.66 18.37 6.69
CA ASP A 54 -11.21 18.46 5.29
C ASP A 54 -10.89 17.08 4.70
N PHE A 55 -10.26 16.22 5.48
CA PHE A 55 -9.97 14.85 5.08
C PHE A 55 -11.25 14.06 4.83
N LYS A 56 -12.18 14.04 5.80
CA LYS A 56 -13.48 13.37 5.71
C LYS A 56 -14.29 13.82 4.48
N LYS A 57 -14.33 15.14 4.22
CA LYS A 57 -15.00 15.71 3.04
C LYS A 57 -14.46 15.13 1.73
N ARG A 58 -13.15 14.88 1.63
CA ARG A 58 -12.50 14.43 0.39
C ARG A 58 -12.39 12.91 0.28
N SER A 59 -12.20 12.20 1.39
CA SER A 59 -12.13 10.73 1.42
C SER A 59 -13.50 10.07 1.18
N LYS A 60 -14.60 10.83 1.24
CA LYS A 60 -15.97 10.33 1.02
C LYS A 60 -16.24 9.10 1.90
N LYS A 61 -16.81 8.04 1.33
CA LYS A 61 -17.12 6.76 2.01
C LYS A 61 -15.91 5.97 2.52
N PHE A 62 -14.69 6.35 2.16
CA PHE A 62 -13.47 5.68 2.61
C PHE A 62 -12.91 6.25 3.92
N TYR A 63 -13.58 7.25 4.50
CA TYR A 63 -13.20 7.79 5.79
C TYR A 63 -13.29 6.75 6.91
N GLN A 64 -12.21 6.57 7.66
CA GLN A 64 -12.23 5.94 8.99
C GLN A 64 -11.32 6.76 9.93
N PRO A 65 -11.61 6.84 11.23
CA PRO A 65 -10.84 7.70 12.15
C PRO A 65 -9.32 7.40 12.19
N TRP A 66 -8.96 6.13 12.02
CA TRP A 66 -7.57 5.66 12.03
C TRP A 66 -6.85 5.84 10.68
N VAL A 67 -7.59 6.03 9.58
CA VAL A 67 -7.02 6.20 8.23
C VAL A 67 -6.44 7.60 8.06
N LYS A 68 -5.20 7.69 7.58
CA LYS A 68 -4.48 8.97 7.37
C LYS A 68 -4.21 9.29 5.90
N GLY A 69 -4.35 8.32 5.01
CA GLY A 69 -4.22 8.46 3.57
C GLY A 69 -5.27 7.60 2.89
N VAL A 70 -5.71 8.01 1.71
CA VAL A 70 -6.55 7.16 0.88
C VAL A 70 -6.32 7.44 -0.59
N SER A 71 -6.27 6.37 -1.37
CA SER A 71 -6.28 6.39 -2.82
C SER A 71 -7.70 6.15 -3.33
N LEU A 72 -8.24 7.14 -4.04
CA LEU A 72 -9.59 7.16 -4.59
C LEU A 72 -9.59 6.81 -6.07
N LYS A 73 -10.76 6.41 -6.58
CA LYS A 73 -11.01 6.30 -8.02
C LYS A 73 -10.69 7.63 -8.72
N GLY A 74 -10.15 7.54 -9.93
CA GLY A 74 -9.75 8.72 -10.71
C GLY A 74 -8.34 9.23 -10.40
N LYS A 75 -7.47 8.39 -9.82
CA LYS A 75 -6.06 8.69 -9.54
C LYS A 75 -5.91 9.90 -8.61
N ILE A 76 -6.67 9.88 -7.52
CA ILE A 76 -6.65 10.94 -6.51
C ILE A 76 -6.19 10.33 -5.19
N ILE A 77 -5.14 10.89 -4.62
CA ILE A 77 -4.70 10.60 -3.26
C ILE A 77 -5.18 11.73 -2.37
N VAL A 78 -5.72 11.41 -1.21
CA VAL A 78 -6.03 12.37 -0.15
C VAL A 78 -5.19 12.00 1.05
N ILE A 79 -4.34 12.91 1.53
CA ILE A 79 -3.54 12.71 2.74
C ILE A 79 -4.00 13.67 3.82
N ARG A 80 -4.25 13.15 5.01
CA ARG A 80 -4.38 13.96 6.23
C ARG A 80 -2.99 14.21 6.78
N VAL A 81 -2.54 15.45 6.71
CA VAL A 81 -1.35 15.94 7.41
C VAL A 81 -1.78 16.29 8.84
N PRO A 82 -1.53 15.46 9.86
CA PRO A 82 -1.67 15.90 11.24
C PRO A 82 -0.85 17.16 11.49
N LYS A 83 -1.36 18.02 12.38
CA LYS A 83 -0.66 19.19 12.94
C LYS A 83 0.78 18.83 13.37
N LEU A 84 0.97 17.59 13.84
CA LEU A 84 2.22 16.93 14.25
C LEU A 84 3.28 16.72 13.15
N PHE A 85 3.03 16.99 11.87
CA PHE A 85 4.12 17.00 10.89
C PHE A 85 5.04 18.23 11.00
N ARG A 86 4.62 19.26 11.77
CA ARG A 86 5.45 20.43 12.08
C ARG A 86 6.35 20.24 13.31
N GLU A 87 5.99 19.34 14.21
CA GLU A 87 6.74 19.05 15.43
C GLU A 87 7.26 17.63 15.33
N SER A 88 8.58 17.53 15.13
CA SER A 88 9.33 16.29 14.94
C SER A 88 8.68 15.03 15.52
N TYR A 89 8.45 14.04 14.66
CA TYR A 89 8.04 12.65 14.98
C TYR A 89 9.12 11.89 15.80
N LYS A 90 9.67 12.50 16.86
CA LYS A 90 10.63 11.85 17.78
C LYS A 90 9.94 10.92 18.79
N LYS A 91 8.63 11.06 19.04
CA LYS A 91 7.97 10.38 20.17
C LYS A 91 7.06 9.19 19.83
N TYR A 92 6.72 8.94 18.56
CA TYR A 92 5.85 7.81 18.19
C TYR A 92 6.65 6.67 17.54
N LYS A 93 7.24 5.81 18.39
CA LYS A 93 7.69 4.47 17.98
C LYS A 93 6.48 3.73 17.38
N GLY A 94 6.45 3.53 16.07
CA GLY A 94 5.41 2.73 15.39
C GLY A 94 4.43 3.46 14.47
N THR A 95 4.53 4.79 14.28
CA THR A 95 3.70 5.50 13.29
C THR A 95 4.48 5.75 12.00
N ALA A 96 3.85 5.49 10.84
CA ALA A 96 4.48 5.70 9.54
C ALA A 96 4.82 7.19 9.34
N LYS A 97 6.08 7.48 8.99
CA LYS A 97 6.52 8.82 8.58
C LYS A 97 5.69 9.29 7.37
N PHE A 98 5.58 10.61 7.16
CA PHE A 98 4.83 11.18 6.03
C PHE A 98 5.19 10.53 4.69
N GLU A 99 6.49 10.35 4.44
CA GLU A 99 7.01 9.74 3.21
C GLU A 99 6.61 8.28 3.07
N MET A 100 6.49 7.55 4.18
CA MET A 100 6.05 6.16 4.16
C MET A 100 4.57 6.09 3.79
N LEU A 101 3.73 6.94 4.39
CA LEU A 101 2.32 7.06 4.03
C LEU A 101 2.14 7.48 2.56
N LEU A 102 2.88 8.49 2.11
CA LEU A 102 2.86 8.91 0.70
C LEU A 102 3.32 7.80 -0.24
N THR A 103 4.39 7.07 0.13
CA THR A 103 4.88 5.95 -0.69
C THR A 103 3.82 4.85 -0.79
N HIS A 104 3.13 4.55 0.31
CA HIS A 104 2.04 3.58 0.36
C HIS A 104 0.89 4.00 -0.56
N GLU A 105 0.37 5.22 -0.42
CA GLU A 105 -0.75 5.68 -1.27
C GLU A 105 -0.35 5.86 -2.74
N ILE A 106 0.90 6.24 -3.04
CA ILE A 106 1.37 6.28 -4.42
C ILE A 106 1.50 4.86 -4.99
N ASN A 107 1.89 3.87 -4.18
CA ASN A 107 1.94 2.47 -4.62
C ASN A 107 0.59 1.99 -5.13
N HIS A 108 -0.49 2.39 -4.45
CA HIS A 108 -1.87 2.15 -4.86
C HIS A 108 -2.20 2.73 -6.25
N ILE A 109 -1.58 3.83 -6.68
CA ILE A 109 -1.71 4.33 -8.07
C ILE A 109 -1.05 3.38 -9.07
N TYR A 110 0.16 2.88 -8.77
CA TYR A 110 0.84 1.88 -9.59
C TYR A 110 0.08 0.55 -9.63
N SER A 111 -0.41 0.08 -8.49
CA SER A 111 -1.20 -1.16 -8.37
C SER A 111 -2.52 -1.08 -9.14
N ASN A 112 -3.15 0.10 -9.19
CA ASN A 112 -4.33 0.34 -10.05
C ASN A 112 -3.97 0.27 -11.53
N PHE A 113 -2.86 0.89 -11.94
CA PHE A 113 -2.36 0.82 -13.32
C PHE A 113 -2.08 -0.64 -13.75
N LEU A 114 -1.60 -1.47 -12.81
CA LEU A 114 -1.31 -2.89 -13.03
C LEU A 114 -2.52 -3.82 -12.77
N ASN A 115 -3.72 -3.26 -12.58
CA ASN A 115 -4.97 -4.00 -12.39
C ASN A 115 -5.01 -4.96 -11.18
N LEU A 116 -4.22 -4.71 -10.13
CA LEU A 116 -4.12 -5.60 -8.94
C LEU A 116 -5.35 -5.54 -8.02
N TYR A 117 -6.14 -4.47 -8.09
CA TYR A 117 -7.22 -4.17 -7.12
C TYR A 117 -8.40 -5.14 -7.10
N LYS A 118 -8.55 -6.00 -8.11
CA LYS A 118 -9.67 -6.92 -8.25
C LYS A 118 -9.21 -8.37 -8.18
N GLY A 119 -8.74 -8.81 -7.03
CA GLY A 119 -8.44 -10.22 -6.89
C GLY A 119 -7.70 -10.59 -5.65
N ALA A 120 -6.53 -9.99 -5.40
CA ALA A 120 -5.63 -10.34 -4.31
C ALA A 120 -5.35 -9.11 -3.44
N TYR A 121 -6.28 -8.81 -2.53
CA TYR A 121 -6.15 -7.63 -1.66
C TYR A 121 -4.87 -7.67 -0.83
N TRP A 122 -4.49 -8.86 -0.37
CA TRP A 122 -3.25 -9.07 0.37
C TRP A 122 -2.00 -8.64 -0.37
N LEU A 123 -1.97 -8.87 -1.68
CA LEU A 123 -0.85 -8.49 -2.52
C LEU A 123 -0.80 -6.97 -2.68
N THR A 124 -1.96 -6.32 -2.80
CA THR A 124 -2.03 -4.85 -3.01
C THR A 124 -1.57 -4.10 -1.76
N GLU A 125 -2.12 -4.42 -0.59
CA GLU A 125 -1.72 -3.77 0.67
C GLU A 125 -0.30 -4.18 1.10
N GLY A 126 0.01 -5.47 0.97
CA GLY A 126 1.34 -6.01 1.30
C GLY A 126 2.44 -5.37 0.46
N LEU A 127 2.20 -5.17 -0.84
CA LEU A 127 3.10 -4.45 -1.74
C LEU A 127 3.26 -2.98 -1.34
N ALA A 128 2.16 -2.29 -1.07
CA ALA A 128 2.19 -0.89 -0.65
C ALA A 128 3.02 -0.69 0.63
N MET A 129 2.82 -1.56 1.63
CA MET A 129 3.60 -1.53 2.86
C MET A 129 5.07 -1.89 2.64
N TYR A 130 5.33 -2.95 1.85
CA TYR A 130 6.68 -3.42 1.54
C TYR A 130 7.52 -2.34 0.84
N VAL A 131 6.97 -1.70 -0.20
CA VAL A 131 7.65 -0.60 -0.91
C VAL A 131 7.78 0.64 -0.03
N ALA A 132 6.77 0.96 0.78
CA ALA A 132 6.83 2.06 1.72
C ALA A 132 7.90 1.86 2.81
N GLY A 133 8.27 0.62 3.12
CA GLY A 133 9.07 0.28 4.30
C GLY A 133 8.25 0.41 5.58
N GLN A 134 6.92 0.32 5.50
CA GLN A 134 6.01 0.29 6.64
C GLN A 134 6.07 -1.10 7.28
N ILE A 135 7.12 -1.34 8.06
CA ILE A 135 7.30 -2.60 8.78
C ILE A 135 6.34 -2.60 9.96
N PRO A 136 5.33 -3.47 9.98
CA PRO A 136 4.45 -3.55 11.12
C PRO A 136 5.10 -4.43 12.21
N GLY A 137 4.68 -4.23 13.46
CA GLY A 137 5.05 -5.11 14.57
C GLY A 137 4.62 -6.56 14.32
N LYS A 138 5.21 -7.53 15.02
CA LYS A 138 4.79 -8.94 14.97
C LYS A 138 3.58 -9.25 15.87
N THR A 139 3.24 -8.32 16.75
CA THR A 139 2.16 -8.44 17.74
C THR A 139 1.12 -7.35 17.55
N TYR A 140 -0.12 -7.64 17.93
CA TYR A 140 -1.21 -6.67 18.00
C TYR A 140 -2.04 -6.97 19.24
N LYS A 141 -2.20 -5.95 20.10
CA LYS A 141 -2.84 -6.09 21.42
C LYS A 141 -2.23 -7.18 22.32
N GLY A 142 -0.92 -7.43 22.19
CA GLY A 142 -0.21 -8.43 23.00
C GLY A 142 -0.16 -9.83 22.36
N ASP A 143 -1.08 -10.14 21.43
CA ASP A 143 -1.10 -11.44 20.77
C ASP A 143 -0.15 -11.50 19.57
N THR A 144 0.53 -12.64 19.43
CA THR A 144 1.24 -12.99 18.20
C THR A 144 0.20 -13.21 17.10
N ILE A 145 0.11 -12.26 16.17
CA ILE A 145 -0.91 -12.24 15.10
C ILE A 145 -0.78 -13.42 14.15
N LEU A 146 0.41 -14.01 14.11
CA LEU A 146 0.84 -14.98 13.14
C LEU A 146 0.44 -16.42 13.52
N ASN A 147 -0.77 -16.61 14.05
CA ASN A 147 -1.32 -17.96 14.13
C ASN A 147 -1.60 -18.48 12.71
N ARG A 148 -1.29 -19.76 12.48
CA ARG A 148 -1.29 -20.38 11.14
C ARG A 148 -2.64 -20.27 10.43
N GLU A 149 -3.73 -20.57 11.13
CA GLU A 149 -5.08 -20.57 10.56
C GLU A 149 -5.55 -19.17 10.14
N LYS A 150 -5.25 -18.16 10.96
CA LYS A 150 -5.61 -16.76 10.69
C LYS A 150 -4.78 -16.23 9.53
N ALA A 151 -3.49 -16.53 9.46
CA ALA A 151 -2.64 -16.18 8.32
C ALA A 151 -3.17 -16.76 7.00
N LYS A 152 -3.55 -18.05 6.99
CA LYS A 152 -4.17 -18.71 5.82
C LYS A 152 -5.45 -18.01 5.37
N LYS A 153 -6.34 -17.67 6.32
CA LYS A 153 -7.58 -16.91 6.05
C LYS A 153 -7.29 -15.51 5.49
N LEU A 154 -6.25 -14.84 5.98
CA LEU A 154 -5.89 -13.46 5.59
C LEU A 154 -5.17 -13.37 4.22
N LEU A 155 -4.64 -14.48 3.71
CA LEU A 155 -4.08 -14.59 2.35
C LEU A 155 -5.09 -15.09 1.32
N PHE A 156 -6.36 -15.20 1.67
CA PHE A 156 -7.39 -15.59 0.72
C PHE A 156 -7.53 -14.55 -0.39
N TYR A 157 -7.62 -14.99 -1.65
CA TYR A 157 -7.72 -14.14 -2.84
C TYR A 157 -8.77 -13.03 -2.63
N LYS A 158 -10.06 -13.40 -2.52
CA LYS A 158 -11.16 -12.44 -2.34
C LYS A 158 -11.58 -12.27 -0.87
N LEU A 159 -10.74 -11.63 -0.06
CA LEU A 159 -11.21 -11.15 1.23
C LEU A 159 -12.32 -10.10 1.07
N ARG A 160 -13.46 -10.32 1.73
CA ARG A 160 -14.54 -9.34 1.77
C ARG A 160 -14.12 -8.17 2.66
N TYR A 161 -14.17 -6.95 2.11
CA TYR A 161 -13.76 -5.67 2.73
C TYR A 161 -14.40 -5.37 4.10
N LYS A 162 -15.50 -6.05 4.48
CA LYS A 162 -16.24 -5.78 5.72
C LYS A 162 -15.48 -6.05 7.03
N LYS A 163 -14.24 -6.57 6.98
CA LYS A 163 -13.39 -6.78 8.17
C LYS A 163 -11.92 -6.42 7.90
N LEU A 164 -11.64 -5.19 7.45
CA LEU A 164 -10.28 -4.66 7.56
C LEU A 164 -9.87 -4.64 9.03
N CYS A 165 -8.90 -5.47 9.41
CA CYS A 165 -8.35 -5.51 10.75
C CYS A 165 -6.85 -5.21 10.69
N PRO A 166 -6.25 -4.55 11.70
CA PRO A 166 -4.82 -4.25 11.71
C PRO A 166 -3.91 -5.47 11.47
N GLU A 167 -4.34 -6.65 11.91
CA GLU A 167 -3.64 -7.92 11.74
C GLU A 167 -3.45 -8.32 10.27
N MET A 168 -4.38 -7.92 9.41
CA MET A 168 -4.33 -8.16 7.98
C MET A 168 -3.05 -7.58 7.37
N TYR A 169 -2.74 -6.33 7.69
CA TYR A 169 -1.56 -5.61 7.22
C TYR A 169 -0.26 -6.31 7.60
N ILE A 170 -0.23 -6.95 8.77
CA ILE A 170 0.94 -7.70 9.26
C ILE A 170 1.18 -8.92 8.39
N VAL A 171 0.16 -9.76 8.21
CA VAL A 171 0.26 -10.95 7.34
C VAL A 171 0.60 -10.55 5.90
N HIS A 172 -0.04 -9.52 5.36
CA HIS A 172 0.15 -9.05 3.99
C HIS A 172 1.57 -8.56 3.73
N TYR A 173 2.13 -7.77 4.65
CA TYR A 173 3.52 -7.32 4.59
C TYR A 173 4.49 -8.50 4.63
N TYR A 174 4.35 -9.40 5.60
CA TYR A 174 5.30 -10.50 5.78
C TYR A 174 5.22 -11.52 4.64
N ALA A 175 4.04 -11.82 4.12
CA ALA A 175 3.87 -12.68 2.94
C ALA A 175 4.52 -12.07 1.69
N THR A 176 4.34 -10.77 1.48
CA THR A 176 4.99 -10.04 0.35
C THR A 176 6.51 -10.04 0.49
N LYS A 177 7.01 -9.77 1.71
CA LYS A 177 8.43 -9.81 2.03
C LYS A 177 9.01 -11.21 1.81
N TYR A 178 8.31 -12.25 2.26
CA TYR A 178 8.70 -13.65 2.08
C TYR A 178 8.80 -14.00 0.59
N LEU A 179 7.75 -13.73 -0.18
CA LEU A 179 7.70 -14.00 -1.62
C LEU A 179 8.85 -13.29 -2.36
N THR A 180 9.10 -12.02 -2.03
CA THR A 180 10.17 -11.23 -2.65
C THR A 180 11.56 -11.74 -2.27
N LYS A 181 11.76 -12.19 -1.02
CA LYS A 181 13.04 -12.73 -0.55
C LYS A 181 13.33 -14.12 -1.11
N ARG A 182 12.35 -15.02 -1.09
CA ARG A 182 12.51 -16.42 -1.51
C ARG A 182 12.69 -16.56 -3.02
N PHE A 183 11.90 -15.84 -3.81
CA PHE A 183 11.91 -15.99 -5.28
C PHE A 183 12.61 -14.85 -6.02
N GLY A 184 13.02 -13.82 -5.29
CA GLY A 184 13.69 -12.65 -5.85
C GLY A 184 12.72 -11.61 -6.42
N LYS A 185 13.18 -10.35 -6.39
CA LYS A 185 12.41 -9.18 -6.87
C LYS A 185 11.96 -9.30 -8.33
N ASN A 186 12.79 -9.88 -9.20
CA ASN A 186 12.46 -9.97 -10.63
C ASN A 186 11.30 -10.93 -10.91
N LYS A 187 11.26 -12.12 -10.28
CA LYS A 187 10.10 -13.03 -10.39
C LYS A 187 8.84 -12.37 -9.81
N PHE A 188 8.97 -11.69 -8.68
CA PHE A 188 7.86 -10.95 -8.07
C PHE A 188 7.28 -9.85 -8.96
N LEU A 189 8.13 -9.02 -9.58
CA LEU A 189 7.68 -8.00 -10.53
C LEU A 189 7.03 -8.60 -11.78
N ARG A 190 7.57 -9.71 -12.31
CA ARG A 190 6.95 -10.45 -13.42
C ARG A 190 5.55 -10.96 -13.05
N PHE A 191 5.38 -11.44 -11.82
CA PHE A 191 4.08 -11.89 -11.33
C PHE A 191 3.08 -10.73 -11.25
N ILE A 192 3.49 -9.60 -10.68
CA ILE A 192 2.68 -8.38 -10.65
C ILE A 192 2.28 -7.95 -12.07
N ASP A 193 3.25 -7.85 -12.98
CA ASP A 193 3.03 -7.43 -14.37
C ASP A 193 2.14 -8.39 -15.15
N SER A 194 2.07 -9.67 -14.75
CA SER A 194 1.19 -10.64 -15.37
C SER A 194 -0.29 -10.44 -15.02
N HIS A 195 -0.64 -9.55 -14.10
CA HIS A 195 -2.03 -9.33 -13.71
C HIS A 195 -2.85 -8.64 -14.79
N SER A 196 -4.12 -9.04 -14.90
CA SER A 196 -5.08 -8.49 -15.84
C SER A 196 -6.32 -8.02 -15.11
N LYS A 197 -7.03 -7.06 -15.71
CA LYS A 197 -8.31 -6.56 -15.20
C LYS A 197 -9.29 -7.73 -15.06
N ASN A 198 -9.84 -7.90 -13.86
CA ASN A 198 -10.81 -8.95 -13.51
C ASN A 198 -10.25 -10.38 -13.53
N MET A 199 -8.96 -10.58 -13.27
CA MET A 199 -8.35 -11.91 -13.10
C MET A 199 -9.19 -12.80 -12.15
N LYS A 200 -9.48 -14.04 -12.57
CA LYS A 200 -10.14 -15.03 -11.70
C LYS A 200 -9.12 -15.71 -10.80
N LYS A 201 -9.57 -16.31 -9.70
CA LYS A 201 -8.71 -17.06 -8.76
C LYS A 201 -7.87 -18.12 -9.49
N ILE A 202 -8.50 -18.89 -10.37
CA ILE A 202 -7.82 -19.94 -11.13
C ILE A 202 -6.71 -19.40 -12.05
N ASP A 203 -6.92 -18.24 -12.67
CA ASP A 203 -5.92 -17.59 -13.52
C ASP A 203 -4.75 -17.04 -12.69
N PHE A 204 -5.06 -16.46 -11.52
CA PHE A 204 -4.07 -16.00 -10.55
C PHE A 204 -3.17 -17.15 -10.11
N GLU A 205 -3.76 -18.27 -9.69
CA GLU A 205 -3.04 -19.46 -9.21
C GLU A 205 -2.22 -20.10 -10.33
N LYS A 206 -2.77 -20.17 -11.56
CA LYS A 206 -2.04 -20.66 -12.74
C LYS A 206 -0.82 -19.79 -13.04
N LYS A 207 -0.96 -18.46 -13.01
CA LYS A 207 0.17 -17.52 -13.23
C LYS A 207 1.17 -17.56 -12.08
N PHE A 208 0.70 -17.69 -10.85
CA PHE A 208 1.54 -17.86 -9.66
C PHE A 208 2.41 -19.10 -9.82
N LYS A 209 1.81 -20.26 -10.11
CA LYS A 209 2.53 -21.51 -10.33
C LYS A 209 3.52 -21.42 -11.49
N LYS A 210 3.12 -20.82 -12.60
CA LYS A 210 4.00 -20.64 -13.76
C LYS A 210 5.25 -19.80 -13.45
N ILE A 211 5.15 -18.79 -12.59
CA ILE A 211 6.25 -17.83 -12.35
C ILE A 211 7.12 -18.23 -11.17
N PHE A 212 6.51 -18.75 -10.10
CA PHE A 212 7.21 -19.15 -8.88
C PHE A 212 7.54 -20.64 -8.80
N GLU A 213 7.06 -21.44 -9.76
CA GLU A 213 7.29 -22.89 -9.85
C GLU A 213 6.76 -23.68 -8.64
N ILE A 214 5.87 -23.06 -7.85
CA ILE A 214 5.15 -23.68 -6.73
C ILE A 214 3.67 -23.32 -6.77
N SER A 215 2.80 -24.18 -6.23
CA SER A 215 1.38 -23.84 -6.13
C SER A 215 1.15 -22.69 -5.14
N TYR A 216 0.03 -21.99 -5.28
CA TYR A 216 -0.32 -20.92 -4.35
C TYR A 216 -0.57 -21.44 -2.93
N ASP A 217 -1.17 -22.62 -2.79
CA ASP A 217 -1.36 -23.27 -1.49
C ASP A 217 -0.02 -23.68 -0.88
N SER A 218 0.91 -24.24 -1.67
CA SER A 218 2.27 -24.55 -1.20
C SER A 218 2.99 -23.30 -0.71
N PHE A 219 2.85 -22.16 -1.42
CA PHE A 219 3.40 -20.88 -0.95
C PHE A 219 2.82 -20.48 0.41
N ILE A 220 1.51 -20.62 0.60
CA ILE A 220 0.85 -20.28 1.85
C ILE A 220 1.39 -21.18 2.98
N GLU A 221 1.48 -22.49 2.78
CA GLU A 221 2.00 -23.41 3.78
C GLU A 221 3.48 -23.16 4.10
N ASP A 222 4.30 -22.93 3.07
CA ASP A 222 5.72 -22.56 3.21
C ASP A 222 5.88 -21.27 4.03
N PHE A 223 5.12 -20.23 3.69
CA PHE A 223 5.15 -18.95 4.39
C PHE A 223 4.71 -19.11 5.85
N ILE A 224 3.60 -19.80 6.08
CA ILE A 224 3.08 -20.06 7.42
C ILE A 224 4.08 -20.89 8.25
N GLY A 225 4.84 -21.79 7.62
CA GLY A 225 5.95 -22.51 8.25
C GLY A 225 7.10 -21.62 8.75
N THR A 226 7.17 -20.36 8.29
CA THR A 226 8.21 -19.40 8.72
C THR A 226 7.76 -18.36 9.73
N LEU A 227 6.48 -18.42 10.13
CA LEU A 227 5.86 -17.52 11.09
C LEU A 227 6.18 -17.92 12.52
#